data_AF-A0A2N1Q6X7-F1
#
_entry.id   AF-A0A2N1Q6X7-F1
#
_cell.length_a   1.000
_cell.length_b   1.000
_cell.length_c   1.000
_cell.angle_alpha   90.00
_cell.angle_beta   90.00
_cell.angle_gamma   90.00
#
_symmetry.space_group_name_H-M   'P 1'
#
loop_
_entity.id
_entity.type
_entity.pdbx_description
1 polymer ?
#
loop_
_entity_poly.entity_id
_entity_poly.type
_entity_poly.pdbx_seq_one_letter_code
_entity_poly.pdbx_strand_id
1 'polypeptide(L)'
;MLIKVVRFFQHESCGKCTPCREGHIQLANLIIKFIERKATVDDIVSLESLARVIHQASLCGLGQTSPTAIISSLRYFRDDYIDRIEHPERG
;
A
#
# COMPACT_ATOMS: atom_id res chain seq x y z
N MET A 1 -1.23 -5.27 10.08
CA MET A 1 -0.41 -4.11 10.51
C MET A 1 -0.46 -2.96 9.50
N LEU A 2 -0.17 -3.18 8.21
CA LEU A 2 -0.03 -2.12 7.19
C LEU A 2 -1.26 -1.22 7.00
N ILE A 3 -2.48 -1.76 7.14
CA ILE A 3 -3.71 -0.95 7.01
C ILE A 3 -3.78 0.21 8.02
N LYS A 4 -3.23 0.03 9.23
CA LYS A 4 -3.19 1.10 10.24
C LYS A 4 -2.23 2.21 9.82
N VAL A 5 -1.09 1.86 9.23
CA VAL A 5 -0.09 2.81 8.72
C VAL A 5 -0.70 3.66 7.60
N VAL A 6 -1.37 3.03 6.63
CA VAL A 6 -2.00 3.78 5.53
C VAL A 6 -3.12 4.68 6.02
N ARG A 7 -3.99 4.20 6.92
CA ARG A 7 -5.08 5.02 7.48
C ARG A 7 -4.55 6.19 8.31
N PHE A 8 -3.44 6.03 9.01
CA PHE A 8 -2.77 7.13 9.69
C PHE A 8 -2.34 8.20 8.68
N PHE A 9 -1.59 7.84 7.64
CA PHE A 9 -1.16 8.84 6.64
C PHE A 9 -2.31 9.42 5.81
N GLN A 10 -3.38 8.66 5.60
CA GLN A 10 -4.61 9.17 4.99
C GLN A 10 -5.25 10.26 5.87
N HIS A 11 -5.29 10.07 7.19
CA HIS A 11 -5.81 11.06 8.15
C HIS A 11 -4.91 12.30 8.25
N GLU A 12 -3.59 12.10 8.27
CA GLU A 12 -2.61 13.20 8.37
C GLU A 12 -2.35 13.92 7.03
N SER A 13 -2.94 13.45 5.93
CA SER A 13 -2.80 14.06 4.62
C SER A 13 -3.41 15.45 4.60
N CYS A 14 -2.62 16.47 4.25
CA CYS A 14 -3.11 17.84 4.08
C CYS A 14 -3.96 18.05 2.81
N GLY A 15 -4.10 17.03 1.95
CA GLY A 15 -4.97 17.04 0.78
C GLY A 15 -4.47 17.83 -0.45
N LYS A 16 -3.28 18.45 -0.39
CA LYS A 16 -2.80 19.37 -1.43
C LYS A 16 -2.40 18.71 -2.76
N CYS A 17 -1.89 17.48 -2.75
CA CYS A 17 -1.49 16.79 -3.98
C CYS A 17 -2.26 15.50 -4.19
N THR A 18 -2.73 15.30 -5.42
CA THR A 18 -3.47 14.11 -5.86
C THR A 18 -2.76 12.80 -5.55
N PRO A 19 -1.46 12.59 -5.84
CA PRO A 19 -0.80 11.32 -5.53
C PRO A 19 -0.90 10.97 -4.05
N CYS A 20 -0.69 11.92 -3.14
CA CYS A 20 -0.85 11.66 -1.70
C CYS A 20 -2.32 11.44 -1.30
N ARG A 21 -3.23 12.38 -1.63
CA ARG A 21 -4.62 12.37 -1.17
C ARG A 21 -5.42 11.16 -1.68
N GLU A 22 -5.37 10.91 -2.99
CA GLU A 22 -6.10 9.81 -3.61
C GLU A 22 -5.32 8.49 -3.50
N GLY A 23 -4.00 8.56 -3.53
CA GLY A 23 -3.15 7.37 -3.47
C GLY A 23 -3.29 6.62 -2.14
N HIS A 24 -3.41 7.30 -0.99
CA HIS A 24 -3.66 6.61 0.28
C HIS A 24 -5.01 5.90 0.32
N ILE A 25 -6.04 6.45 -0.31
CA ILE A 25 -7.36 5.79 -0.43
C ILE A 25 -7.22 4.50 -1.25
N GLN A 26 -6.54 4.57 -2.40
CA GLN A 26 -6.32 3.41 -3.24
C GLN A 26 -5.42 2.35 -2.59
N LEU A 27 -4.35 2.76 -1.89
CA LEU A 27 -3.51 1.86 -1.10
C LEU A 27 -4.33 1.13 -0.04
N ALA A 28 -5.21 1.84 0.68
CA ALA A 28 -6.06 1.24 1.69
C ALA A 28 -6.98 0.17 1.06
N ASN A 29 -7.58 0.46 -0.09
CA ASN A 29 -8.44 -0.49 -0.81
C ASN A 29 -7.68 -1.75 -1.25
N LEU A 30 -6.47 -1.59 -1.81
CA LEU A 30 -5.63 -2.73 -2.18
C LEU A 30 -5.28 -3.58 -0.95
N ILE A 31 -4.85 -2.96 0.15
CA ILE A 31 -4.54 -3.69 1.40
C ILE A 31 -5.77 -4.38 1.98
N ILE A 32 -6.96 -3.80 1.87
CA ILE A 32 -8.21 -4.44 2.28
C ILE A 32 -8.46 -5.71 1.47
N LYS A 33 -8.20 -5.73 0.15
CA LYS A 33 -8.30 -6.96 -0.64
C LYS A 33 -7.42 -8.08 -0.10
N PHE A 34 -6.20 -7.76 0.34
CA PHE A 34 -5.31 -8.74 0.99
C PHE A 34 -5.88 -9.24 2.32
N ILE A 35 -6.45 -8.35 3.14
CA ILE A 35 -7.08 -8.71 4.43
C ILE A 35 -8.30 -9.61 4.20
N GLU A 36 -9.10 -9.33 3.17
CA GLU A 36 -10.29 -10.09 2.80
C GLU A 36 -10.00 -11.37 2.02
N ARG A 37 -8.72 -11.70 1.77
CA ARG A 37 -8.30 -12.87 0.96
C ARG A 37 -8.87 -12.87 -0.46
N LYS A 38 -9.01 -11.67 -1.04
CA LYS A 38 -9.49 -11.44 -2.42
C LYS A 38 -8.42 -10.81 -3.31
N ALA A 39 -7.19 -10.68 -2.82
CA ALA A 39 -6.09 -10.13 -3.59
C ALA A 39 -5.56 -11.16 -4.59
N THR A 40 -5.09 -10.67 -5.74
CA THR A 40 -4.41 -11.45 -6.76
C THR A 40 -2.94 -11.01 -6.87
N VAL A 41 -2.14 -11.75 -7.64
CA VAL A 41 -0.74 -11.39 -7.90
C VAL A 41 -0.64 -10.00 -8.57
N ASP A 42 -1.61 -9.64 -9.42
CA ASP A 42 -1.68 -8.32 -10.04
C ASP A 42 -1.92 -7.19 -9.02
N ASP A 43 -2.58 -7.49 -7.90
CA ASP A 43 -2.74 -6.51 -6.81
C ASP A 43 -1.41 -6.21 -6.13
N ILE A 44 -0.45 -7.15 -6.08
CA ILE A 44 0.91 -6.90 -5.57
C ILE A 44 1.61 -5.88 -6.47
N VAL A 45 1.52 -6.05 -7.79
CA VAL A 45 2.10 -5.12 -8.78
C VAL A 45 1.46 -3.75 -8.66
N SER A 46 0.13 -3.70 -8.54
CA SER A 46 -0.64 -2.47 -8.36
C SER A 46 -0.25 -1.75 -7.08
N LEU A 47 -0.11 -2.49 -5.97
CA LEU A 47 0.28 -1.97 -4.66
C LEU A 47 1.69 -1.37 -4.71
N GLU A 48 2.65 -2.06 -5.35
CA GLU A 48 4.02 -1.58 -5.50
C GLU A 48 4.09 -0.32 -6.37
N SER A 49 3.43 -0.34 -7.53
CA SER A 49 3.40 0.77 -8.47
C SER A 49 2.82 2.03 -7.82
N LEU A 50 1.66 1.90 -7.19
CA LEU A 50 1.00 3.02 -6.51
C LEU A 50 1.86 3.57 -5.36
N ALA A 51 2.45 2.69 -4.55
CA ALA A 51 3.34 3.10 -3.47
C ALA A 51 4.55 3.91 -4.00
N ARG A 52 5.12 3.52 -5.14
CA ARG A 52 6.21 4.26 -5.80
C ARG A 52 5.75 5.59 -6.38
N VAL A 53 4.55 5.67 -6.97
CA VAL A 53 3.97 6.93 -7.45
C VAL A 53 3.80 7.91 -6.31
N ILE A 54 3.26 7.48 -5.18
CA ILE A 54 3.12 8.33 -3.98
C ILE A 54 4.50 8.80 -3.51
N HIS A 55 5.49 7.90 -3.48
CA HIS A 55 6.85 8.22 -3.04
C HIS A 55 7.52 9.28 -3.91
N GLN A 56 7.36 9.19 -5.24
CA GLN A 56 8.10 10.03 -6.19
C GLN A 56 7.35 11.32 -6.56
N ALA A 57 6.02 11.29 -6.61
CA ALA A 57 5.22 12.40 -7.14
C ALA A 57 4.56 13.28 -6.05
N SER A 58 4.67 12.91 -4.78
CA SER A 58 4.15 13.74 -3.68
C SER A 58 4.96 15.03 -3.50
N LEU A 59 4.26 16.13 -3.24
CA LEU A 59 4.86 17.47 -3.12
C LEU A 59 5.72 17.67 -1.86
N CYS A 60 5.52 16.87 -0.80
CA CYS A 60 6.18 17.07 0.49
C CYS A 60 6.75 15.77 1.06
N GLY A 61 7.66 15.91 2.03
CA GLY A 61 8.32 14.78 2.68
C GLY A 61 7.37 13.80 3.36
N LEU A 62 6.21 14.25 3.88
CA LEU A 62 5.19 13.35 4.46
C LEU A 62 4.64 12.41 3.38
N GLY A 63 4.18 12.96 2.25
CA GLY A 63 3.67 12.16 1.14
C GLY A 63 4.75 11.23 0.60
N GLN A 64 5.96 11.73 0.39
CA GLN A 64 7.09 10.93 -0.11
C GLN A 64 7.46 9.79 0.84
N THR A 65 7.47 9.99 2.16
CA THR A 65 7.87 8.95 3.13
C THR A 65 6.74 7.99 3.51
N SER A 66 5.47 8.42 3.37
CA SER A 66 4.31 7.62 3.79
C SER A 66 4.19 6.20 3.18
N PRO A 67 4.54 5.92 1.91
CA PRO A 67 4.44 4.56 1.36
C PRO A 67 5.67 3.68 1.64
N THR A 68 6.71 4.19 2.32
CA THR A 68 8.00 3.47 2.47
C THR A 68 7.87 2.15 3.22
N ALA A 69 6.96 2.04 4.19
CA ALA A 69 6.67 0.79 4.89
C ALA A 69 6.11 -0.28 3.94
N ILE A 70 5.27 0.11 2.98
CA ILE A 70 4.70 -0.80 1.97
C ILE A 70 5.80 -1.25 1.01
N ILE A 71 6.57 -0.30 0.46
CA ILE A 71 7.69 -0.60 -0.45
C ILE A 71 8.67 -1.57 0.22
N SER A 72 9.02 -1.34 1.48
CA SER A 72 9.92 -2.22 2.23
C SER A 72 9.30 -3.59 2.45
N SER A 73 8.01 -3.66 2.83
CA SER A 73 7.33 -4.94 3.02
C SER A 73 7.30 -5.78 1.75
N LEU A 74 7.04 -5.15 0.60
CA LEU A 74 7.02 -5.83 -0.70
C LEU A 74 8.42 -6.24 -1.16
N ARG A 75 9.46 -5.49 -0.77
CA ARG A 75 10.85 -5.86 -1.07
C ARG A 75 11.29 -7.10 -0.31
N TYR A 76 11.00 -7.17 0.99
CA TYR A 76 11.57 -8.20 1.86
C TYR A 76 10.66 -9.41 2.08
N PHE A 77 9.35 -9.25 1.91
CA PHE A 77 8.37 -10.29 2.22
C PHE A 77 7.49 -10.63 1.01
N ARG A 78 7.97 -10.39 -0.23
CA ARG A 78 7.16 -10.63 -1.44
C ARG A 78 6.59 -12.04 -1.50
N ASP A 79 7.41 -13.02 -1.17
CA ASP A 79 7.05 -14.44 -1.20
C ASP A 79 5.92 -14.73 -0.20
N ASP A 80 5.91 -14.08 0.97
CA ASP A 80 4.81 -14.20 1.94
C ASP A 80 3.48 -13.63 1.39
N TYR A 81 3.51 -12.59 0.56
CA TYR A 81 2.31 -12.08 -0.10
C TYR A 81 1.78 -13.09 -1.12
N ILE A 82 2.68 -13.71 -1.89
CA ILE A 82 2.32 -14.72 -2.90
C ILE A 82 1.75 -15.97 -2.21
N ASP A 83 2.43 -16.47 -1.18
CA ASP A 83 1.98 -17.65 -0.42
C ASP A 83 0.59 -17.43 0.18
N ARG A 84 0.29 -16.24 0.70
CA ARG A 84 -1.05 -15.91 1.23
C ARG A 84 -2.14 -15.82 0.17
N ILE A 85 -1.78 -15.54 -1.08
CA ILE A 85 -2.73 -15.56 -2.20
C ILE A 85 -2.98 -17.00 -2.65
N GLU A 86 -1.92 -17.81 -2.76
CA GLU A 86 -2.00 -19.20 -3.23
C GLU A 86 -2.60 -20.14 -2.17
N HIS A 87 -2.39 -19.86 -0.88
CA HIS A 87 -2.82 -20.67 0.26
C HIS A 87 -3.65 -19.85 1.28
N PRO A 88 -4.84 -19.36 0.90
CA PRO A 88 -5.66 -18.47 1.72
C PRO A 88 -6.16 -19.09 3.04
N GLU A 89 -6.08 -20.42 3.20
CA GLU A 89 -6.47 -21.17 4.39
C GLU A 89 -5.46 -21.09 5.55
N ARG A 90 -4.21 -20.70 5.28
CA ARG A 90 -3.10 -20.73 6.27
C ARG A 90 -3.03 -19.50 7.19
N GLY A 91 -4.04 -18.65 7.20
CA GLY A 91 -4.08 -17.38 7.92
C GLY A 91 -4.97 -17.36 9.15
#